data_AF-A0A2N7GFK8-F1
#
_entry.id   AF-A0A2N7GFK8-F1
#
_cell.length_a   1.000
_cell.length_b   1.000
_cell.length_c   1.000
_cell.angle_alpha   90.00
_cell.angle_beta   90.00
_cell.angle_gamma   90.00
#
_symmetry.space_group_name_H-M   'P 1'
#
loop_
_entity.id
_entity.type
_entity.pdbx_description
1 polymer ?
#
loop_
_entity_poly.entity_id
_entity_poly.type
_entity_poly.pdbx_seq_one_letter_code
_entity_poly.pdbx_strand_id
1 'polypeptide(L)'
;MTGILDSVNQRTQLVGQNRLELLTFRLMGRQRYGINVFKVKEVLQCPKLTSMPNLNPLVKGVAHIRGQTISVIDLSLAIGGRPTTDVEKCFVVISEFNRTIQGFLVSSVERIINMHWESILPPPDGAGKANYLTAVTNIDNELVEILDVEKILAEIAPVDEQMDESIGQEIAQAETEKEIVRRILIADDSTVARKQVERAIVSIGFEAIAVKDGKEAYDKLVEMAAEGSIYDQISLVISDIEMPEMDGYTLTAEVRRNPDLKDLYVILHSSLSGVFNQAMVERVGANSFIAKFNPDELGNAVKTALTK
;
A
#
# COMPACT_ATOMS: atom_id res chain seq x y z
N MET A 1 13.58 19.01 24.41
CA MET A 1 13.76 17.96 23.39
C MET A 1 12.67 16.91 23.61
N THR A 2 11.44 17.21 23.24
CA THR A 2 10.27 16.38 23.61
C THR A 2 9.20 16.29 22.51
N GLY A 3 9.34 17.00 21.38
CA GLY A 3 8.29 17.05 20.35
C GLY A 3 8.31 15.91 19.31
N ILE A 4 9.42 15.19 19.18
CA ILE A 4 9.57 14.16 18.13
C ILE A 4 8.94 12.83 18.58
N LEU A 5 9.10 12.46 19.86
CA LEU A 5 8.52 11.22 20.41
C LEU A 5 7.00 11.30 20.59
N ASP A 6 6.45 12.47 20.91
CA ASP A 6 4.99 12.67 21.01
C ASP A 6 4.30 12.63 19.64
N SER A 7 4.96 13.14 18.59
CA SER A 7 4.43 13.08 17.21
C SER A 7 4.43 11.65 16.62
N VAL A 8 5.33 10.79 17.09
CA VAL A 8 5.38 9.38 16.68
C VAL A 8 4.35 8.56 17.47
N ASN A 9 4.19 8.81 18.77
CA ASN A 9 3.17 8.14 19.59
C ASN A 9 1.72 8.46 19.13
N GLN A 10 1.44 9.68 18.66
CA GLN A 10 0.13 10.00 18.07
C GLN A 10 -0.13 9.25 16.76
N ARG A 11 0.90 8.96 15.96
CA ARG A 11 0.76 8.16 14.72
C ARG A 11 0.55 6.68 15.01
N THR A 12 1.19 6.13 16.04
CA THR A 12 1.03 4.72 16.43
C THR A 12 -0.32 4.44 17.12
N GLN A 13 -0.95 5.44 17.74
CA GLN A 13 -2.28 5.29 18.38
C GLN A 13 -3.48 5.28 17.41
N LEU A 14 -3.27 5.64 16.13
CA LEU A 14 -4.29 5.53 15.09
C LEU A 14 -4.43 4.10 14.55
N VAL A 15 -3.38 3.28 14.72
CA VAL A 15 -3.38 1.85 14.46
C VAL A 15 -4.15 1.17 15.60
N GLY A 16 -5.46 1.02 15.43
CA GLY A 16 -6.36 0.38 16.41
C GLY A 16 -7.66 1.12 16.74
N GLN A 17 -7.96 2.29 16.16
CA GLN A 17 -9.24 3.01 16.40
C GLN A 17 -10.20 3.07 15.20
N ASN A 18 -9.89 2.41 14.07
CA ASN A 18 -10.69 2.44 12.84
C ASN A 18 -11.05 3.89 12.39
N ARG A 19 -10.06 4.80 12.40
CA ARG A 19 -10.20 6.19 11.93
C ARG A 19 -9.29 6.44 10.73
N LEU A 20 -9.79 7.20 9.76
CA LEU A 20 -9.05 7.66 8.58
C LEU A 20 -8.87 9.17 8.62
N GLU A 21 -7.69 9.64 8.22
CA GLU A 21 -7.41 11.05 7.98
C GLU A 21 -7.26 11.31 6.48
N LEU A 22 -8.08 12.21 5.95
CA LEU A 22 -8.10 12.58 4.53
C LEU A 22 -7.66 14.03 4.34
N LEU A 23 -6.67 14.25 3.48
CA LEU A 23 -6.35 15.57 2.96
C LEU A 23 -7.31 15.87 1.81
N THR A 24 -8.17 16.88 1.95
CA THR A 24 -9.09 17.30 0.88
C THR A 24 -8.48 18.38 0.01
N PHE A 25 -8.70 18.27 -1.30
CA PHE A 25 -8.19 19.18 -2.30
C PHE A 25 -9.15 19.26 -3.50
N ARG A 26 -8.86 20.18 -4.41
CA ARG A 26 -9.59 20.32 -5.68
C ARG A 26 -8.61 20.21 -6.84
N LEU A 27 -9.15 19.76 -7.97
CA LEU A 27 -8.48 19.75 -9.27
C LEU A 27 -9.09 20.86 -10.12
N MET A 28 -9.31 20.63 -11.41
CA MET A 28 -10.06 21.56 -12.24
C MET A 28 -11.57 21.43 -11.96
N GLY A 29 -12.20 22.51 -11.48
CA GLY A 29 -13.64 22.59 -11.25
C GLY A 29 -14.06 22.54 -9.77
N ARG A 30 -15.31 22.15 -9.53
CA ARG A 30 -15.94 22.16 -8.19
C ARG A 30 -15.96 20.79 -7.51
N GLN A 31 -15.46 19.74 -8.15
CA GLN A 31 -15.38 18.43 -7.51
C GLN A 31 -14.29 18.44 -6.43
N ARG A 32 -14.60 17.85 -5.27
CA ARG A 32 -13.67 17.69 -4.15
C ARG A 32 -13.10 16.28 -4.17
N TYR A 33 -11.80 16.20 -3.94
CA TYR A 33 -11.07 14.95 -3.88
C TYR A 33 -10.39 14.80 -2.53
N GLY A 34 -10.09 13.56 -2.15
CA GLY A 34 -9.37 13.22 -0.93
C GLY A 34 -8.22 12.26 -1.21
N ILE A 35 -7.17 12.36 -0.41
CA ILE A 35 -6.10 11.37 -0.34
C ILE A 35 -5.85 11.02 1.13
N ASN A 36 -5.56 9.76 1.41
CA ASN A 36 -5.14 9.33 2.75
C ASN A 36 -3.88 10.10 3.17
N VAL A 37 -3.93 10.76 4.33
CA VAL A 37 -2.81 11.55 4.87
C VAL A 37 -1.58 10.68 5.12
N PHE A 38 -1.72 9.38 5.37
CA PHE A 38 -0.57 8.47 5.49
C PHE A 38 0.28 8.41 4.23
N LYS A 39 -0.33 8.62 3.04
CA LYS A 39 0.38 8.66 1.76
C LYS A 39 1.04 10.02 1.51
N VAL A 40 0.69 11.06 2.28
CA VAL A 40 1.18 12.44 2.11
C VAL A 40 2.38 12.73 3.00
N LYS A 41 3.51 13.07 2.40
CA LYS A 41 4.70 13.56 3.11
C LYS A 41 4.57 15.02 3.49
N GLU A 42 4.22 15.86 2.53
CA GLU A 42 4.05 17.29 2.72
C GLU A 42 3.25 17.92 1.57
N VAL A 43 2.75 19.13 1.79
CA VAL A 43 2.06 19.95 0.79
C VAL A 43 2.78 21.29 0.70
N LEU A 44 3.09 21.73 -0.51
CA LEU A 44 3.71 23.03 -0.77
C LEU A 44 3.02 23.75 -1.93
N GLN A 45 3.18 25.07 -2.00
CA GLN A 45 2.86 25.80 -3.22
C GLN A 45 3.78 25.32 -4.35
N CYS A 46 3.25 25.14 -5.56
CA CYS A 46 4.00 24.59 -6.67
C CYS A 46 5.23 25.48 -6.98
N PRO A 47 6.45 24.95 -6.88
CA PRO A 47 7.64 25.68 -7.27
C PRO A 47 7.70 25.76 -8.79
N LYS A 48 8.64 26.55 -9.31
CA LYS A 48 8.92 26.55 -10.75
C LYS A 48 9.33 25.16 -11.20
N LEU A 49 8.64 24.65 -12.22
CA LEU A 49 8.93 23.36 -12.82
C LEU A 49 9.95 23.49 -13.93
N THR A 50 10.88 22.55 -14.00
CA THR A 50 11.80 22.36 -15.12
C THR A 50 11.22 21.33 -16.09
N SER A 51 11.09 21.71 -17.35
CA SER A 51 10.68 20.79 -18.42
C SER A 51 11.84 19.88 -18.80
N MET A 52 11.59 18.57 -18.89
CA MET A 52 12.56 17.59 -19.36
C MET A 52 12.05 16.94 -20.66
N PRO A 53 12.94 16.59 -21.60
CA PRO A 53 12.54 15.84 -22.79
C PRO A 53 12.10 14.42 -22.43
N ASN A 54 11.21 13.83 -23.24
CA ASN A 54 10.74 12.44 -23.13
C ASN A 54 10.04 12.08 -21.81
N LEU A 55 9.41 13.03 -21.13
CA LEU A 55 8.55 12.73 -19.98
C LEU A 55 7.23 12.10 -20.43
N ASN A 56 6.65 11.27 -19.56
CA ASN A 56 5.27 10.80 -19.71
C ASN A 56 4.32 12.01 -19.83
N PRO A 57 3.31 12.00 -20.73
CA PRO A 57 2.38 13.12 -20.92
C PRO A 57 1.66 13.62 -19.66
N LEU A 58 1.51 12.78 -18.65
CA LEU A 58 0.90 13.12 -17.36
C LEU A 58 1.85 13.92 -16.45
N VAL A 59 3.14 13.97 -16.75
CA VAL A 59 4.15 14.69 -15.96
C VAL A 59 4.28 16.12 -16.48
N LYS A 60 3.96 17.09 -15.61
CA LYS A 60 4.04 18.52 -15.95
C LYS A 60 5.48 19.03 -16.01
N GLY A 61 6.37 18.42 -15.22
CA GLY A 61 7.78 18.75 -15.15
C GLY A 61 8.40 18.23 -13.87
N VAL A 62 9.58 18.74 -13.55
CA VAL A 62 10.37 18.32 -12.40
C VAL A 62 10.64 19.51 -11.49
N ALA A 63 10.55 19.31 -10.18
CA ALA A 63 10.83 20.31 -9.16
C ALA A 63 12.03 19.90 -8.30
N HIS A 64 12.83 20.87 -7.87
CA HIS A 64 13.83 20.66 -6.82
C HIS A 64 13.26 21.09 -5.47
N ILE A 65 13.03 20.12 -4.58
CA ILE A 65 12.42 20.35 -3.27
C ILE A 65 13.35 19.75 -2.23
N ARG A 66 13.86 20.60 -1.31
CA ARG A 66 14.76 20.19 -0.21
C ARG A 66 15.97 19.35 -0.66
N GLY A 67 16.54 19.68 -1.82
CA GLY A 67 17.70 18.98 -2.38
C GLY A 67 17.40 17.66 -3.08
N GLN A 68 16.11 17.31 -3.27
CA GLN A 68 15.67 16.16 -4.05
C GLN A 68 14.96 16.61 -5.32
N THR A 69 15.16 15.84 -6.39
CA THR A 69 14.51 16.03 -7.69
C THR A 69 13.21 15.22 -7.71
N ILE A 70 12.06 15.90 -7.79
CA ILE A 70 10.74 15.28 -7.69
C ILE A 70 9.95 15.54 -8.98
N SER A 71 9.47 14.46 -9.61
CA SER A 71 8.56 14.54 -10.75
C SER A 71 7.18 15.04 -10.29
N VAL A 72 6.64 16.04 -10.98
CA VAL A 72 5.33 16.63 -10.68
C VAL A 72 4.32 16.20 -11.73
N ILE A 73 3.35 15.39 -11.30
CA ILE A 73 2.29 14.79 -12.11
C ILE A 73 1.05 15.67 -12.08
N ASP A 74 0.46 15.97 -13.23
CA ASP A 74 -0.80 16.71 -13.32
C ASP A 74 -1.96 15.78 -12.95
N LEU A 75 -2.40 15.84 -11.69
CA LEU A 75 -3.40 14.91 -11.16
C LEU A 75 -4.76 15.06 -11.86
N SER A 76 -5.10 16.28 -12.28
CA SER A 76 -6.31 16.55 -13.08
C SER A 76 -6.28 15.83 -14.43
N LEU A 77 -5.13 15.83 -15.11
CA LEU A 77 -4.95 15.11 -16.36
C LEU A 77 -4.89 13.59 -16.15
N ALA A 78 -4.23 13.14 -15.08
CA ALA A 78 -4.05 11.72 -14.76
C ALA A 78 -5.38 11.00 -14.55
N ILE A 79 -6.38 11.66 -13.96
CA ILE A 79 -7.72 11.07 -13.78
C ILE A 79 -8.65 11.30 -14.98
N GLY A 80 -8.12 11.69 -16.15
CA GLY A 80 -8.89 11.93 -17.38
C GLY A 80 -9.62 13.28 -17.43
N GLY A 81 -9.31 14.19 -16.51
CA GLY A 81 -9.83 15.56 -16.49
C GLY A 81 -9.09 16.50 -17.44
N ARG A 82 -9.37 17.80 -17.30
CA ARG A 82 -8.70 18.84 -18.09
C ARG A 82 -7.29 19.09 -17.54
N PRO A 83 -6.31 19.43 -18.40
CA PRO A 83 -4.98 19.83 -17.93
C PRO A 83 -5.05 21.01 -16.97
N THR A 84 -4.22 20.97 -15.93
CA THR A 84 -4.11 22.07 -14.97
C THR A 84 -3.47 23.28 -15.64
N THR A 85 -4.10 24.44 -15.44
CA THR A 85 -3.62 25.77 -15.89
C THR A 85 -3.11 26.56 -14.67
N ASP A 86 -2.37 27.65 -14.90
CA ASP A 86 -1.81 28.50 -13.82
C ASP A 86 -1.02 27.71 -12.77
N VAL A 87 -0.04 26.92 -13.22
CA VAL A 87 0.78 26.03 -12.37
C VAL A 87 1.38 26.76 -11.15
N GLU A 88 1.77 28.03 -11.29
CA GLU A 88 2.36 28.82 -10.20
C GLU A 88 1.41 29.11 -9.02
N LYS A 89 0.09 29.05 -9.26
CA LYS A 89 -0.95 29.20 -8.22
C LYS A 89 -1.38 27.87 -7.61
N CYS A 90 -0.97 26.76 -8.21
CA CYS A 90 -1.32 25.42 -7.78
C CYS A 90 -0.45 24.97 -6.60
N PHE A 91 -0.81 23.83 -6.02
CA PHE A 91 -0.09 23.18 -4.94
C PHE A 91 0.44 21.83 -5.43
N VAL A 92 1.52 21.38 -4.79
CA VAL A 92 2.07 20.05 -4.99
C VAL A 92 1.91 19.26 -3.69
N VAL A 93 1.14 18.18 -3.77
CA VAL A 93 1.04 17.18 -2.70
C VAL A 93 2.16 16.15 -2.93
N ILE A 94 3.16 16.14 -2.05
CA ILE A 94 4.23 15.16 -2.11
C ILE A 94 3.75 13.87 -1.48
N SER A 95 3.76 12.80 -2.26
CA SER A 95 3.42 11.44 -1.83
C SER A 95 4.65 10.55 -1.90
N GLU A 96 4.66 9.50 -1.09
CA GLU A 96 5.62 8.41 -1.23
C GLU A 96 4.90 7.08 -1.37
N PHE A 97 5.36 6.27 -2.33
CA PHE A 97 4.92 4.90 -2.51
C PHE A 97 6.09 4.06 -3.03
N ASN A 98 6.31 2.86 -2.48
CA ASN A 98 7.38 1.95 -2.92
C ASN A 98 8.77 2.62 -3.07
N ARG A 99 9.18 3.41 -2.07
CA ARG A 99 10.47 4.17 -2.06
C ARG A 99 10.57 5.28 -3.11
N THR A 100 9.53 5.52 -3.89
CA THR A 100 9.49 6.58 -4.89
C THR A 100 8.71 7.77 -4.35
N ILE A 101 9.27 8.96 -4.55
CA ILE A 101 8.65 10.23 -4.10
C ILE A 101 8.20 10.97 -5.34
N GLN A 102 6.90 11.31 -5.39
CA GLN A 102 6.31 12.07 -6.49
C GLN A 102 5.47 13.22 -5.95
N GLY A 103 5.37 14.27 -6.75
CA GLY A 103 4.47 15.38 -6.50
C GLY A 103 3.22 15.24 -7.34
N PHE A 104 2.04 15.40 -6.73
CA PHE A 104 0.78 15.55 -7.44
C PHE A 104 0.38 17.02 -7.47
N LEU A 105 0.25 17.57 -8.67
CA LEU A 105 -0.23 18.92 -8.89
C LEU A 105 -1.74 18.98 -8.69
N VAL A 106 -2.17 19.83 -7.76
CA VAL A 106 -3.58 20.07 -7.43
C VAL A 106 -3.87 21.56 -7.46
N SER A 107 -5.11 21.96 -7.75
CA SER A 107 -5.43 23.38 -7.92
C SER A 107 -5.48 24.13 -6.59
N SER A 108 -5.99 23.48 -5.55
CA SER A 108 -6.09 24.03 -4.21
C SER A 108 -6.17 22.90 -3.19
N VAL A 109 -5.68 23.17 -1.98
CA VAL A 109 -5.76 22.27 -0.83
C VAL A 109 -6.65 22.95 0.21
N GLU A 110 -7.56 22.21 0.83
CA GLU A 110 -8.55 22.77 1.74
C GLU A 110 -8.22 22.49 3.20
N ARG A 111 -8.40 21.23 3.66
CA ARG A 111 -8.18 20.84 5.06
C ARG A 111 -7.95 19.34 5.20
N ILE A 112 -7.45 18.94 6.37
CA ILE A 112 -7.43 17.53 6.78
C ILE A 112 -8.71 17.24 7.57
N ILE A 113 -9.35 16.11 7.26
CA ILE A 113 -10.60 15.68 7.88
C ILE A 113 -10.39 14.29 8.48
N ASN A 114 -10.74 14.15 9.75
CA ASN A 114 -10.71 12.89 10.46
C ASN A 114 -12.12 12.29 10.48
N MET A 115 -12.26 11.04 10.04
CA MET A 115 -13.54 10.34 9.96
C MET A 115 -13.40 8.86 10.32
N HIS A 116 -14.54 8.23 10.62
CA HIS A 116 -14.60 6.78 10.82
C HIS A 116 -14.72 6.06 9.48
N TRP A 117 -14.09 4.88 9.36
CA TRP A 117 -14.15 4.08 8.13
C TRP A 117 -15.57 3.71 7.70
N GLU A 118 -16.51 3.57 8.64
CA GLU A 118 -17.94 3.33 8.36
C GLU A 118 -18.61 4.42 7.50
N SER A 119 -18.07 5.64 7.49
CA SER A 119 -18.57 6.77 6.69
C SER A 119 -18.02 6.79 5.26
N ILE A 120 -17.21 5.80 4.91
CA ILE A 120 -16.57 5.65 3.60
C ILE A 120 -17.33 4.58 2.84
N LEU A 121 -17.90 4.97 1.71
CA LEU A 121 -18.71 4.10 0.87
C LEU A 121 -17.88 3.59 -0.30
N PRO A 122 -18.11 2.34 -0.76
CA PRO A 122 -17.51 1.88 -2.00
C PRO A 122 -17.94 2.80 -3.16
N PRO A 123 -17.11 2.90 -4.22
CA PRO A 123 -17.48 3.65 -5.42
C PRO A 123 -18.81 3.12 -6.00
N PRO A 124 -19.65 3.98 -6.62
CA PRO A 124 -20.91 3.55 -7.21
C PRO A 124 -20.74 2.46 -8.28
N ASP A 125 -21.67 1.51 -8.33
CA ASP A 125 -21.71 0.48 -9.37
C ASP A 125 -21.77 1.10 -10.77
N GLY A 126 -20.93 0.59 -11.69
CA GLY A 126 -20.87 1.08 -13.07
C GLY A 126 -19.87 2.22 -13.32
N ALA A 127 -19.17 2.70 -12.30
CA ALA A 127 -18.16 3.75 -12.44
C ALA A 127 -16.90 3.30 -13.23
N GLY A 128 -16.76 2.00 -13.54
CA GLY A 128 -15.73 1.46 -14.43
C GLY A 128 -14.51 0.88 -13.70
N LYS A 129 -13.93 -0.20 -14.22
CA LYS A 129 -12.77 -0.92 -13.64
C LYS A 129 -11.46 -0.11 -13.64
N ALA A 130 -11.41 1.01 -14.37
CA ALA A 130 -10.27 1.91 -14.49
C ALA A 130 -10.38 3.13 -13.54
N ASN A 131 -11.17 3.04 -12.48
CA ASN A 131 -11.28 4.15 -11.56
C ASN A 131 -10.07 4.21 -10.62
N TYR A 132 -9.39 5.35 -10.68
CA TYR A 132 -8.45 5.83 -9.69
C TYR A 132 -9.13 6.17 -8.35
N LEU A 133 -10.36 5.68 -8.11
CA LEU A 133 -11.13 5.90 -6.89
C LEU A 133 -11.00 4.66 -6.01
N THR A 134 -10.56 4.88 -4.76
CA THR A 134 -10.63 3.85 -3.73
C THR A 134 -12.05 3.81 -3.15
N ALA A 135 -12.65 4.97 -2.91
CA ALA A 135 -13.93 5.10 -2.24
C ALA A 135 -14.55 6.50 -2.43
N VAL A 136 -15.76 6.69 -1.94
CA VAL A 136 -16.43 7.98 -1.88
C VAL A 136 -16.93 8.25 -0.46
N THR A 137 -17.02 9.52 -0.09
CA THR A 137 -17.62 9.94 1.18
C THR A 137 -18.37 11.25 0.99
N ASN A 138 -19.13 11.68 2.00
CA ASN A 138 -19.86 12.93 1.97
C ASN A 138 -19.34 13.86 3.07
N ILE A 139 -18.87 15.04 2.68
CA ILE A 139 -18.32 16.05 3.56
C ILE A 139 -19.01 17.37 3.27
N ASP A 140 -19.64 17.97 4.28
CA ASP A 140 -20.41 19.22 4.16
C ASP A 140 -21.54 19.15 3.10
N ASN A 141 -22.19 17.99 2.95
CA ASN A 141 -23.17 17.71 1.90
C ASN A 141 -22.60 17.73 0.46
N GLU A 142 -21.27 17.74 0.29
CA GLU A 142 -20.59 17.56 -0.99
C GLU A 142 -19.98 16.15 -1.08
N LEU A 143 -20.16 15.48 -2.23
CA LEU A 143 -19.50 14.21 -2.51
C LEU A 143 -18.00 14.44 -2.64
N VAL A 144 -17.21 13.62 -1.94
CA VAL A 144 -15.75 13.62 -1.98
C VAL A 144 -15.26 12.30 -2.52
N GLU A 145 -14.44 12.39 -3.56
CA GLU A 145 -13.84 11.25 -4.24
C GLU A 145 -12.46 10.95 -3.66
N ILE A 146 -12.26 9.77 -3.08
CA ILE A 146 -10.98 9.37 -2.49
C ILE A 146 -10.13 8.72 -3.59
N LEU A 147 -9.03 9.37 -3.92
CA LEU A 147 -8.14 8.95 -5.00
C LEU A 147 -7.09 7.94 -4.52
N ASP A 148 -6.92 6.90 -5.34
CA ASP A 148 -5.84 5.93 -5.26
C ASP A 148 -4.64 6.42 -6.08
N VAL A 149 -3.78 7.18 -5.41
CA VAL A 149 -2.56 7.72 -6.06
C VAL A 149 -1.59 6.63 -6.49
N GLU A 150 -1.65 5.44 -5.90
CA GLU A 150 -0.72 4.36 -6.20
C GLU A 150 -1.01 3.76 -7.57
N LYS A 151 -2.30 3.62 -7.92
CA LYS A 151 -2.72 3.22 -9.28
C LYS A 151 -2.20 4.20 -10.33
N ILE A 152 -2.29 5.50 -10.04
CA ILE A 152 -1.80 6.55 -10.95
C ILE A 152 -0.28 6.43 -11.12
N LEU A 153 0.46 6.21 -10.03
CA LEU A 153 1.92 6.05 -10.09
C LEU A 153 2.36 4.80 -10.84
N ALA A 154 1.67 3.68 -10.62
CA ALA A 154 1.98 2.42 -11.29
C ALA A 154 1.83 2.50 -12.82
N GLU A 155 0.93 3.35 -13.33
CA GLU A 155 0.80 3.60 -14.78
C GLU A 155 1.89 4.51 -15.35
N ILE A 156 2.37 5.49 -14.56
CA ILE A 156 3.36 6.47 -15.01
C ILE A 156 4.78 5.91 -14.94
N ALA A 157 5.08 5.13 -13.90
CA ALA A 157 6.37 4.53 -13.63
C ALA A 157 6.17 3.10 -13.11
N PRO A 158 5.90 2.12 -13.99
CA PRO A 158 5.79 0.73 -13.59
C PRO A 158 7.11 0.27 -12.93
N VAL A 159 6.98 -0.40 -11.79
CA VAL A 159 8.12 -0.99 -11.07
C VAL A 159 8.42 -2.35 -11.70
N ASP A 160 9.69 -2.76 -11.72
CA ASP A 160 10.02 -4.15 -12.07
C ASP A 160 9.54 -5.08 -10.95
N GLU A 161 8.71 -6.05 -11.31
CA GLU A 161 8.01 -6.95 -10.40
C GLU A 161 8.58 -8.38 -10.48
N GLN A 162 9.57 -8.61 -11.34
CA GLN A 162 10.19 -9.93 -11.53
C GLN A 162 11.26 -10.18 -10.46
N MET A 163 11.22 -11.39 -9.87
CA MET A 163 12.30 -11.89 -9.02
C MET A 163 13.41 -12.49 -9.87
N ASP A 164 14.64 -12.50 -9.36
CA ASP A 164 15.75 -13.23 -9.99
C ASP A 164 15.40 -14.73 -10.16
N GLU A 165 15.57 -15.26 -11.38
CA GLU A 165 15.26 -16.66 -11.72
C GLU A 165 15.98 -17.67 -10.81
N SER A 166 17.15 -17.30 -10.26
CA SER A 166 17.91 -18.13 -9.32
C SER A 166 17.12 -18.46 -8.05
N ILE A 167 16.25 -17.55 -7.58
CA ILE A 167 15.41 -17.78 -6.38
C ILE A 167 14.44 -18.93 -6.64
N GLY A 168 13.80 -18.97 -7.81
CA GLY A 168 12.89 -20.05 -8.19
C GLY A 168 13.62 -21.40 -8.31
N GLN A 169 14.84 -21.40 -8.85
CA GLN A 169 15.67 -22.61 -8.96
C GLN A 169 16.08 -23.17 -7.59
N GLU A 170 16.47 -22.30 -6.66
CA GLU A 170 16.84 -22.72 -5.30
C GLU A 170 15.65 -23.29 -4.53
N ILE A 171 14.45 -22.71 -4.68
CA ILE A 171 13.22 -23.25 -4.07
C ILE A 171 12.90 -24.64 -4.66
N ALA A 172 13.00 -24.80 -5.99
CA ALA A 172 12.80 -26.10 -6.63
C ALA A 172 13.83 -27.15 -6.19
N GLN A 173 15.06 -26.73 -5.87
CA GLN A 173 16.07 -27.63 -5.31
C GLN A 173 15.69 -28.06 -3.88
N ALA A 174 15.21 -27.15 -3.04
CA ALA A 174 14.75 -27.46 -1.68
C ALA A 174 13.56 -28.44 -1.66
N GLU A 175 12.69 -28.42 -2.68
CA GLU A 175 11.58 -29.37 -2.81
C GLU A 175 12.00 -30.84 -2.93
N THR A 176 13.24 -31.09 -3.38
CA THR A 176 13.74 -32.47 -3.46
C THR A 176 13.95 -33.10 -2.07
N GLU A 177 14.02 -32.28 -1.02
CA GLU A 177 14.25 -32.72 0.36
C GLU A 177 12.98 -32.68 1.24
N LYS A 178 12.00 -31.82 0.91
CA LYS A 178 10.76 -31.63 1.67
C LYS A 178 9.63 -31.22 0.72
N GLU A 179 8.45 -31.83 0.86
CA GLU A 179 7.28 -31.43 0.09
C GLU A 179 6.88 -30.00 0.46
N ILE A 180 6.74 -29.13 -0.55
CA ILE A 180 6.39 -27.72 -0.37
C ILE A 180 4.98 -27.47 -0.92
N VAL A 181 4.14 -26.87 -0.09
CA VAL A 181 2.82 -26.42 -0.54
C VAL A 181 2.98 -25.11 -1.32
N ARG A 182 2.79 -25.15 -2.63
CA ARG A 182 2.95 -24.00 -3.55
C ARG A 182 1.81 -23.00 -3.49
N ARG A 183 1.35 -22.63 -2.29
CA ARG A 183 0.27 -21.65 -2.09
C ARG A 183 0.58 -20.70 -0.94
N ILE A 184 0.39 -19.41 -1.18
CA ILE A 184 0.67 -18.33 -0.23
C ILE A 184 -0.56 -17.42 -0.11
N LEU A 185 -0.93 -17.04 1.11
CA LEU A 185 -1.98 -16.04 1.34
C LEU A 185 -1.34 -14.65 1.42
N ILE A 186 -1.91 -13.69 0.71
CA ILE A 186 -1.45 -12.30 0.65
C ILE A 186 -2.59 -11.39 1.13
N ALA A 187 -2.34 -10.58 2.15
CA ALA A 187 -3.26 -9.57 2.67
C ALA A 187 -2.65 -8.18 2.48
N ASP A 188 -3.31 -7.32 1.70
CA ASP A 188 -2.85 -5.95 1.41
C ASP A 188 -4.04 -5.13 0.92
N ASP A 189 -4.24 -3.91 1.41
CA ASP A 189 -5.39 -3.06 1.05
C ASP A 189 -5.19 -2.32 -0.29
N SER A 190 -3.94 -2.09 -0.67
CA SER A 190 -3.58 -1.54 -1.96
C SER A 190 -3.72 -2.59 -3.04
N THR A 191 -4.66 -2.37 -3.96
CA THR A 191 -4.81 -3.22 -5.15
C THR A 191 -3.54 -3.26 -6.01
N VAL A 192 -2.69 -2.23 -5.93
CA VAL A 192 -1.42 -2.16 -6.67
C VAL A 192 -0.37 -3.01 -5.96
N ALA A 193 -0.11 -2.74 -4.68
CA ALA A 193 0.90 -3.49 -3.92
C ALA A 193 0.53 -4.97 -3.82
N ARG A 194 -0.75 -5.30 -3.57
CA ARG A 194 -1.24 -6.68 -3.59
C ARG A 194 -0.95 -7.41 -4.90
N LYS A 195 -1.18 -6.76 -6.05
CA LYS A 195 -0.88 -7.34 -7.37
C LYS A 195 0.62 -7.48 -7.62
N GLN A 196 1.43 -6.57 -7.09
CA GLN A 196 2.90 -6.65 -7.19
C GLN A 196 3.42 -7.86 -6.43
N VAL A 197 2.98 -8.04 -5.19
CA VAL A 197 3.32 -9.22 -4.37
C VAL A 197 2.81 -10.48 -5.05
N GLU A 198 1.56 -10.50 -5.51
CA GLU A 198 0.96 -11.64 -6.24
C GLU A 198 1.79 -12.04 -7.45
N ARG A 199 2.15 -11.10 -8.33
CA ARG A 199 2.97 -11.37 -9.52
C ARG A 199 4.37 -11.86 -9.17
N ALA A 200 4.99 -11.26 -8.15
CA ALA A 200 6.32 -11.68 -7.70
C ALA A 200 6.27 -13.14 -7.20
N ILE A 201 5.27 -13.51 -6.40
CA ILE A 201 5.06 -14.88 -5.90
C ILE A 201 4.73 -15.87 -7.03
N VAL A 202 3.88 -15.47 -7.98
CA VAL A 202 3.56 -16.30 -9.17
C VAL A 202 4.80 -16.51 -10.04
N SER A 203 5.69 -15.51 -10.14
CA SER A 203 6.92 -15.60 -10.95
C SER A 203 7.88 -16.71 -10.47
N ILE A 204 7.85 -17.04 -9.17
CA ILE A 204 8.63 -18.13 -8.57
C ILE A 204 7.83 -19.44 -8.41
N GLY A 205 6.66 -19.55 -9.06
CA GLY A 205 5.90 -20.79 -9.20
C GLY A 205 4.90 -21.10 -8.08
N PHE A 206 4.48 -20.10 -7.30
CA PHE A 206 3.46 -20.27 -6.26
C PHE A 206 2.09 -19.75 -6.72
N GLU A 207 1.03 -20.40 -6.24
CA GLU A 207 -0.33 -19.86 -6.26
C GLU A 207 -0.49 -18.82 -5.14
N ALA A 208 -1.22 -17.75 -5.42
CA ALA A 208 -1.52 -16.69 -4.47
C ALA A 208 -3.02 -16.63 -4.14
N ILE A 209 -3.37 -16.67 -2.85
CA ILE A 209 -4.70 -16.29 -2.36
C ILE A 209 -4.62 -14.84 -1.90
N ALA A 210 -5.16 -13.90 -2.69
CA ALA A 210 -5.12 -12.48 -2.39
C ALA A 210 -6.42 -11.99 -1.73
N VAL A 211 -6.31 -11.32 -0.58
CA VAL A 211 -7.41 -10.72 0.18
C VAL A 211 -7.10 -9.25 0.49
N LYS A 212 -8.12 -8.44 0.80
CA LYS A 212 -7.98 -6.97 0.86
C LYS A 212 -7.61 -6.40 2.23
N ASP A 213 -7.72 -7.18 3.30
CA ASP A 213 -7.44 -6.72 4.67
C ASP A 213 -7.15 -7.91 5.59
N GLY A 214 -6.74 -7.62 6.83
CA GLY A 214 -6.42 -8.65 7.81
C GLY A 214 -7.64 -9.46 8.28
N LYS A 215 -8.86 -8.90 8.20
CA LYS A 215 -10.06 -9.58 8.66
C LYS A 215 -10.44 -10.68 7.68
N GLU A 216 -10.46 -10.37 6.39
CA GLU A 216 -10.65 -11.36 5.31
C GLU A 216 -9.56 -12.43 5.36
N ALA A 217 -8.30 -12.04 5.62
CA ALA A 217 -7.20 -12.99 5.78
C ALA A 217 -7.45 -13.97 6.92
N TYR A 218 -7.78 -13.46 8.10
CA TYR A 218 -8.04 -14.30 9.27
C TYR A 218 -9.24 -15.22 9.06
N ASP A 219 -10.34 -14.71 8.52
CA ASP A 219 -11.55 -15.50 8.25
C ASP A 219 -11.26 -16.63 7.26
N LYS A 220 -10.47 -16.34 6.22
CA LYS A 220 -10.05 -17.35 5.24
C LYS A 220 -9.16 -18.43 5.87
N LEU A 221 -8.21 -18.06 6.72
CA LEU A 221 -7.35 -19.01 7.41
C LEU A 221 -8.15 -19.93 8.33
N VAL A 222 -9.15 -19.40 9.04
CA VAL A 222 -10.05 -20.17 9.91
C VAL A 222 -10.94 -21.11 9.10
N GLU A 223 -11.50 -20.64 7.98
CA GLU A 223 -12.27 -21.47 7.04
C GLU A 223 -11.43 -22.66 6.54
N MET A 224 -10.22 -22.39 6.06
CA MET A 224 -9.30 -23.42 5.56
C MET A 224 -8.89 -24.41 6.65
N ALA A 225 -8.59 -23.92 7.87
CA ALA A 225 -8.26 -24.78 9.01
C ALA A 225 -9.43 -25.70 9.44
N ALA A 226 -10.68 -25.28 9.20
CA ALA A 226 -11.86 -26.10 9.45
C ALA A 226 -12.05 -27.22 8.41
N GLU A 227 -11.57 -27.02 7.18
CA GLU A 227 -11.62 -28.01 6.10
C GLU A 227 -10.48 -29.05 6.17
N GLY A 228 -9.37 -28.71 6.83
CA GLY A 228 -8.22 -29.58 7.02
C GLY A 228 -7.03 -28.84 7.63
N SER A 229 -5.91 -29.53 7.76
CA SER A 229 -4.66 -28.91 8.24
C SER A 229 -4.29 -27.70 7.38
N ILE A 230 -4.09 -26.53 7.99
CA ILE A 230 -3.68 -25.32 7.25
C ILE A 230 -2.31 -25.51 6.58
N TYR A 231 -1.44 -26.30 7.21
CA TYR A 231 -0.06 -26.56 6.77
C TYR A 231 0.02 -27.40 5.49
N ASP A 232 -1.06 -28.11 5.14
CA ASP A 232 -1.16 -28.86 3.89
C ASP A 232 -1.77 -28.01 2.76
N GLN A 233 -2.25 -26.80 3.09
CA GLN A 233 -3.01 -25.95 2.17
C GLN A 233 -2.29 -24.66 1.79
N ILE A 234 -1.48 -24.09 2.68
CA ILE A 234 -0.63 -22.93 2.41
C ILE A 234 0.71 -23.05 3.14
N SER A 235 1.76 -22.45 2.55
CA SER A 235 3.08 -22.41 3.16
C SER A 235 3.23 -21.25 4.17
N LEU A 236 2.72 -20.07 3.83
CA LEU A 236 2.91 -18.86 4.62
C LEU A 236 1.87 -17.78 4.30
N VAL A 237 1.84 -16.76 5.15
CA VAL A 237 1.07 -15.52 4.97
C VAL A 237 2.04 -14.36 4.75
N ILE A 238 1.77 -13.54 3.75
CA ILE A 238 2.37 -12.21 3.57
C ILE A 238 1.28 -11.20 3.87
N SER A 239 1.53 -10.28 4.81
CA SER A 239 0.56 -9.25 5.18
C SER A 239 1.21 -7.88 5.15
N ASP A 240 0.59 -6.92 4.47
CA ASP A 240 0.85 -5.52 4.74
C ASP A 240 0.51 -5.21 6.21
N ILE A 241 1.15 -4.20 6.78
CA ILE A 241 0.90 -3.78 8.15
C ILE A 241 -0.33 -2.87 8.22
N GLU A 242 -0.47 -1.92 7.31
CA GLU A 242 -1.41 -0.82 7.40
C GLU A 242 -2.67 -1.09 6.57
N MET A 243 -3.53 -1.97 7.10
CA MET A 243 -4.79 -2.33 6.46
C MET A 243 -6.01 -1.77 7.23
N PRO A 244 -7.13 -1.47 6.55
CA PRO A 244 -8.39 -1.15 7.20
C PRO A 244 -8.97 -2.39 7.89
N GLU A 245 -9.95 -2.20 8.78
CA GLU A 245 -10.66 -3.24 9.57
C GLU A 245 -9.76 -4.03 10.56
N MET A 246 -8.69 -4.65 10.06
CA MET A 246 -7.69 -5.36 10.85
C MET A 246 -6.30 -5.16 10.22
N ASP A 247 -5.40 -4.56 10.98
CA ASP A 247 -4.00 -4.37 10.60
C ASP A 247 -3.18 -5.67 10.67
N GLY A 248 -2.01 -5.69 10.03
CA GLY A 248 -1.13 -6.87 9.97
C GLY A 248 -0.60 -7.31 11.33
N TYR A 249 -0.44 -6.39 12.29
CA TYR A 249 -0.04 -6.72 13.66
C TYR A 249 -1.13 -7.52 14.38
N THR A 250 -2.37 -7.07 14.25
CA THR A 250 -3.55 -7.69 14.84
C THR A 250 -3.82 -9.04 14.19
N LEU A 251 -3.75 -9.12 12.86
CA LEU A 251 -3.82 -10.40 12.13
C LEU A 251 -2.78 -11.40 12.66
N THR A 252 -1.51 -10.97 12.77
CA THR A 252 -0.45 -11.85 13.27
C THR A 252 -0.73 -12.33 14.68
N ALA A 253 -1.17 -11.43 15.58
CA ALA A 253 -1.52 -11.80 16.94
C ALA A 253 -2.67 -12.80 17.01
N GLU A 254 -3.70 -12.64 16.17
CA GLU A 254 -4.84 -13.58 16.10
C GLU A 254 -4.42 -14.94 15.52
N VAL A 255 -3.55 -14.97 14.51
CA VAL A 255 -2.93 -16.20 14.00
C VAL A 255 -2.18 -16.93 15.12
N ARG A 256 -1.37 -16.23 15.91
CA ARG A 256 -0.64 -16.82 17.06
C ARG A 256 -1.52 -17.32 18.19
N ARG A 257 -2.71 -16.72 18.39
CA ARG A 257 -3.67 -17.14 19.41
C ARG A 257 -4.44 -18.39 19.02
N ASN A 258 -4.62 -18.63 17.72
CA ASN A 258 -5.36 -19.78 17.24
C ASN A 258 -4.46 -21.05 17.22
N PRO A 259 -4.81 -22.12 17.97
CA PRO A 259 -3.99 -23.34 18.05
C PRO A 259 -3.69 -24.00 16.69
N ASP A 260 -4.59 -23.88 15.73
CA ASP A 260 -4.48 -24.51 14.41
C ASP A 260 -3.62 -23.67 13.45
N LEU A 261 -3.44 -22.38 13.73
CA LEU A 261 -2.70 -21.43 12.88
C LEU A 261 -1.38 -20.94 13.49
N LYS A 262 -1.16 -21.15 14.79
CA LYS A 262 -0.10 -20.48 15.55
C LYS A 262 1.32 -20.67 15.00
N ASP A 263 1.59 -21.77 14.32
CA ASP A 263 2.92 -22.09 13.78
C ASP A 263 3.06 -21.68 12.31
N LEU A 264 2.00 -21.15 11.68
CA LEU A 264 2.02 -20.68 10.31
C LEU A 264 3.01 -19.52 10.16
N TYR A 265 3.85 -19.58 9.14
CA TYR A 265 4.85 -18.55 8.92
C TYR A 265 4.18 -17.25 8.44
N VAL A 266 4.46 -16.13 9.11
CA VAL A 266 3.92 -14.81 8.77
C VAL A 266 5.07 -13.85 8.45
N ILE A 267 5.03 -13.31 7.24
CA ILE A 267 5.89 -12.23 6.77
C ILE A 267 5.08 -10.94 6.84
N LEU A 268 5.51 -10.00 7.67
CA LEU A 268 4.98 -8.64 7.62
C LEU A 268 5.71 -7.85 6.54
N HIS A 269 4.96 -7.17 5.70
CA HIS A 269 5.45 -6.28 4.66
C HIS A 269 4.95 -4.86 4.93
N SER A 270 5.67 -3.85 4.47
CA SER A 270 5.17 -2.49 4.46
C SER A 270 5.54 -1.73 3.19
N SER A 271 4.61 -0.88 2.75
CA SER A 271 4.75 -0.04 1.57
C SER A 271 5.30 1.38 1.85
N LEU A 272 5.40 1.80 3.13
CA LEU A 272 5.78 3.15 3.54
C LEU A 272 7.23 3.25 4.05
N SER A 273 7.84 4.45 4.08
CA SER A 273 9.19 4.64 4.68
C SER A 273 9.17 5.01 6.17
N GLY A 274 8.14 4.58 6.90
CA GLY A 274 7.93 4.89 8.32
C GLY A 274 8.98 4.30 9.26
N VAL A 275 9.07 4.87 10.47
CA VAL A 275 9.84 4.28 11.58
C VAL A 275 9.04 3.09 12.09
N PHE A 276 9.35 1.91 11.58
CA PHE A 276 8.67 0.68 11.99
C PHE A 276 9.05 0.28 13.40
N ASN A 277 8.05 -0.21 14.15
CA ASN A 277 8.26 -0.66 15.51
C ASN A 277 8.69 -2.12 15.52
N GLN A 278 10.01 -2.35 15.44
CA GLN A 278 10.58 -3.70 15.49
C GLN A 278 10.18 -4.45 16.77
N ALA A 279 10.02 -3.74 17.90
CA ALA A 279 9.52 -4.35 19.13
C ALA A 279 8.06 -4.83 19.01
N MET A 280 7.23 -4.17 18.20
CA MET A 280 5.87 -4.63 17.91
C MET A 280 5.88 -5.89 17.04
N VAL A 281 6.72 -5.94 16.00
CA VAL A 281 6.89 -7.12 15.13
C VAL A 281 7.26 -8.35 15.96
N GLU A 282 8.24 -8.21 16.87
CA GLU A 282 8.65 -9.28 17.77
C GLU A 282 7.54 -9.65 18.77
N ARG A 283 6.85 -8.65 19.32
CA ARG A 283 5.77 -8.86 20.30
C ARG A 283 4.58 -9.62 19.73
N VAL A 284 4.20 -9.36 18.47
CA VAL A 284 3.10 -10.09 17.82
C VAL A 284 3.53 -11.47 17.31
N GLY A 285 4.84 -11.73 17.24
CA GLY A 285 5.39 -13.02 16.83
C GLY A 285 5.45 -13.22 15.32
N ALA A 286 5.62 -12.16 14.53
CA ALA A 286 5.89 -12.30 13.09
C ALA A 286 7.25 -12.97 12.87
N ASN A 287 7.37 -13.82 11.86
CA ASN A 287 8.60 -14.59 11.61
C ASN A 287 9.62 -13.80 10.78
N SER A 288 9.14 -12.89 9.93
CA SER A 288 9.99 -12.02 9.11
C SER A 288 9.31 -10.68 8.90
N PHE A 289 10.11 -9.67 8.58
CA PHE A 289 9.65 -8.33 8.26
C PHE A 289 10.41 -7.78 7.06
N ILE A 290 9.66 -7.27 6.08
CA ILE A 290 10.17 -6.60 4.89
C ILE A 290 9.69 -5.16 4.94
N ALA A 291 10.61 -4.25 5.23
CA ALA A 291 10.26 -2.85 5.43
C ALA A 291 9.71 -2.15 4.18
N LYS A 292 10.07 -2.65 2.99
CA LYS A 292 9.80 -2.00 1.71
C LYS A 292 9.75 -3.04 0.60
N PHE A 293 8.78 -2.96 -0.31
CA PHE A 293 8.69 -3.92 -1.42
C PHE A 293 9.98 -3.95 -2.24
N ASN A 294 10.52 -5.15 -2.40
CA ASN A 294 11.57 -5.50 -3.34
C ASN A 294 11.36 -6.98 -3.69
N PRO A 295 11.21 -7.34 -4.99
CA PRO A 295 10.94 -8.71 -5.39
C PRO A 295 11.97 -9.71 -4.85
N ASP A 296 13.26 -9.40 -4.92
CA ASP A 296 14.31 -10.32 -4.47
C ASP A 296 14.38 -10.45 -2.95
N GLU A 297 14.18 -9.35 -2.18
CA GLU A 297 14.07 -9.41 -0.72
C GLU A 297 12.88 -10.29 -0.31
N LEU A 298 11.73 -10.14 -1.01
CA LEU A 298 10.55 -10.96 -0.79
C LEU A 298 10.81 -12.43 -1.13
N GLY A 299 11.40 -12.71 -2.30
CA GLY A 299 11.74 -14.06 -2.74
C GLY A 299 12.69 -14.76 -1.79
N ASN A 300 13.71 -14.04 -1.30
CA ASN A 300 14.64 -14.57 -0.30
C ASN A 300 13.97 -14.82 1.06
N ALA A 301 13.03 -13.97 1.48
CA ALA A 301 12.27 -14.19 2.71
C ALA A 301 11.35 -15.42 2.60
N VAL A 302 10.69 -15.60 1.46
CA VAL A 302 9.88 -16.79 1.16
C VAL A 302 10.76 -18.04 1.15
N LYS A 303 11.88 -18.03 0.43
CA LYS A 303 12.85 -19.12 0.43
C LYS A 303 13.30 -19.50 1.85
N THR A 304 13.63 -18.50 2.67
CA THR A 304 14.03 -18.71 4.07
C THR A 304 12.92 -19.32 4.92
N ALA A 305 11.65 -18.94 4.68
CA ALA A 305 10.50 -19.50 5.38
C ALA A 305 10.30 -20.99 5.06
N LEU A 306 10.53 -21.37 3.80
CA LEU A 306 10.30 -22.74 3.30
C LEU A 306 11.42 -23.72 3.66
N THR A 307 12.64 -23.20 3.85
CA THR A 307 13.86 -24.00 4.11
C THR A 307 14.19 -24.17 5.59
N LYS A 308 13.38 -23.59 6.48
CA LYS A 308 13.46 -23.82 7.94
C LYS A 308 12.59 -25.00 8.37
#